data_AF-A0A1U7ZAZ3-F1
#
_entry.id   AF-A0A1U7ZAZ3-F1
#
_cell.length_a   1.000
_cell.length_b   1.000
_cell.length_c   1.000
_cell.angle_alpha   90.00
_cell.angle_beta   90.00
_cell.angle_gamma   90.00
#
_symmetry.space_group_name_H-M   'P 1'
#
loop_
_entity.id
_entity.type
_entity.pdbx_description
1 polymer ?
#
loop_
_entity_poly.entity_id
_entity_poly.type
_entity_poly.pdbx_seq_one_letter_code
_entity_poly.pdbx_strand_id
1 'polypeptide(L)'
;MMEEKGVISNTKSTQDLAVEGLKHLEDTIEAAFQILSSMNDELCNPALWPVAHSSSGDASDSSHHSEMGSGALEEARLRYKSSIASLRSIISAIPNSRKAKAYEAGFTNGSSESHADQAEIEKLEEKATSLRKEVANKHKHLKILIDQLRNIITDVSTWQSPCSV
;
A
#
# COMPACT_ATOMS: atom_id res chain seq x y z
N MET A 1 44.13 -13.01 30.48
CA MET A 1 43.63 -12.14 29.40
C MET A 1 42.95 -13.00 28.37
N MET A 2 41.63 -12.83 28.24
CA MET A 2 40.81 -12.86 27.02
C MET A 2 39.41 -13.30 27.45
N GLU A 3 38.56 -12.29 27.64
CA GLU A 3 37.12 -12.44 27.81
C GLU A 3 36.53 -12.91 26.48
N GLU A 4 35.92 -14.08 26.48
CA GLU A 4 35.13 -14.58 25.36
C GLU A 4 33.78 -13.84 25.38
N LYS A 5 33.72 -12.77 24.60
CA LYS A 5 32.51 -11.96 24.42
C LYS A 5 31.52 -12.79 23.59
N GLY A 6 30.65 -13.51 24.27
CA GLY A 6 29.55 -14.26 23.69
C GLY A 6 28.79 -13.42 22.67
N VAL A 7 28.79 -13.89 21.43
CA VAL A 7 27.95 -13.37 20.35
C VAL A 7 26.51 -13.63 20.77
N ILE A 8 25.85 -12.58 21.25
CA ILE A 8 24.43 -12.58 21.58
C ILE A 8 23.69 -12.70 20.26
N SER A 9 23.37 -13.92 19.82
CA SER A 9 22.43 -14.15 18.73
C SER A 9 21.06 -13.70 19.22
N ASN A 10 20.74 -12.43 19.00
CA ASN A 10 19.44 -11.87 19.33
C ASN A 10 18.41 -12.54 18.42
N THR A 11 17.80 -13.63 18.88
CA THR A 11 16.73 -14.33 18.16
C THR A 11 15.47 -13.48 18.24
N LYS A 12 15.45 -12.41 17.44
CA LYS A 12 14.31 -11.52 17.30
C LYS A 12 13.09 -12.36 16.90
N SER A 13 12.01 -12.28 17.68
CA SER A 13 10.82 -13.09 17.44
C SER A 13 10.23 -12.77 16.07
N THR A 14 9.55 -13.72 15.42
CA THR A 14 8.82 -13.46 14.17
C THR A 14 7.85 -12.28 14.32
N GLN A 15 7.26 -12.11 15.50
CA GLN A 15 6.42 -10.96 15.82
C GLN A 15 7.20 -9.64 15.84
N ASP A 16 8.39 -9.63 16.44
CA ASP A 16 9.26 -8.44 16.48
C ASP A 16 9.74 -8.05 15.08
N LEU A 17 10.07 -9.04 14.25
CA LEU A 17 10.40 -8.82 12.84
C LEU A 17 9.21 -8.26 12.06
N ALA A 18 7.99 -8.71 12.34
CA ALA A 18 6.79 -8.18 11.70
C ALA A 18 6.51 -6.72 12.10
N VAL A 19 6.65 -6.38 13.39
CA VAL A 19 6.49 -5.00 13.88
C VAL A 19 7.58 -4.08 13.30
N GLU A 20 8.82 -4.53 13.25
CA GLU A 20 9.91 -3.77 12.63
C GLU A 20 9.73 -3.63 11.11
N GLY A 21 9.20 -4.66 10.45
CA GLY A 21 8.83 -4.62 9.04
C GLY A 21 7.73 -3.59 8.77
N LEU A 22 6.73 -3.50 9.65
CA LEU A 22 5.69 -2.48 9.54
C LEU A 22 6.27 -1.07 9.67
N LYS A 23 7.17 -0.85 10.63
CA LYS A 23 7.86 0.43 10.78
C LYS A 23 8.62 0.83 9.51
N HIS A 24 9.41 -0.08 8.94
CA HIS A 24 10.14 0.23 7.70
C HIS A 24 9.20 0.45 6.51
N LEU A 25 8.03 -0.19 6.48
CA LEU A 25 7.02 0.12 5.47
C LEU A 25 6.52 1.56 5.60
N GLU A 26 6.21 2.01 6.83
CA GLU A 26 5.80 3.39 7.11
C GLU A 26 6.90 4.39 6.72
N ASP A 27 8.14 4.14 7.15
CA ASP A 27 9.32 4.96 6.79
C ASP A 27 9.51 5.03 5.26
N THR A 28 9.23 3.93 4.54
CA THR A 28 9.31 3.88 3.07
C THR A 28 8.24 4.76 2.43
N ILE A 29 7.01 4.71 2.95
CA ILE A 29 5.89 5.53 2.46
C ILE A 29 6.18 7.00 2.70
N GLU A 30 6.65 7.37 3.89
CA GLU A 30 6.96 8.74 4.24
C GLU A 30 8.09 9.30 3.35
N ALA A 31 9.18 8.55 3.16
CA ALA A 31 10.26 8.96 2.27
C ALA A 31 9.79 9.10 0.81
N ALA A 32 8.92 8.20 0.33
CA ALA A 32 8.34 8.32 -1.01
C ALA A 32 7.47 9.58 -1.15
N PHE A 33 6.69 9.91 -0.12
CA PHE A 33 5.89 11.12 -0.09
C PHE A 33 6.75 12.40 -0.10
N GLN A 34 7.87 12.40 0.62
CA GLN A 34 8.84 13.51 0.61
C GLN A 34 9.49 13.68 -0.78
N ILE A 35 9.85 12.58 -1.46
CA ILE A 35 10.36 12.63 -2.84
C ILE A 35 9.33 13.29 -3.75
N LEU A 36 8.07 12.84 -3.72
CA LEU A 36 7.01 13.39 -4.56
C LEU A 36 6.73 14.86 -4.26
N SER A 37 6.67 15.22 -2.98
CA SER A 37 6.47 16.60 -2.54
C SER A 37 7.62 17.51 -2.99
N SER A 38 8.87 17.08 -2.79
CA SER A 38 10.06 17.84 -3.22
C SER A 38 10.10 18.01 -4.74
N MET A 39 9.78 16.96 -5.50
CA MET A 39 9.68 17.07 -6.96
C MET A 39 8.55 18.00 -7.39
N ASN A 40 7.41 17.94 -6.68
CA ASN A 40 6.29 18.84 -6.93
C ASN A 40 6.66 20.29 -6.64
N ASP A 41 7.37 20.59 -5.55
CA ASP A 41 7.82 21.94 -5.21
C ASP A 41 8.78 22.51 -6.26
N GLU A 42 9.70 21.68 -6.78
CA GLU A 42 10.57 22.06 -7.89
C GLU A 42 9.78 22.36 -9.17
N LEU A 43 8.83 21.50 -9.52
CA LEU A 43 8.00 21.65 -10.71
C LEU A 43 7.02 22.83 -10.59
N CYS A 44 6.51 23.11 -9.40
CA CYS A 44 5.55 24.19 -9.16
C CYS A 44 6.21 25.56 -8.98
N ASN A 45 7.54 25.64 -8.93
CA ASN A 45 8.26 26.90 -8.80
C ASN A 45 8.60 27.49 -10.19
N PRO A 46 7.88 28.54 -10.66
CA PRO A 46 8.11 29.10 -12.00
C PRO A 46 9.49 29.74 -12.15
N ALA A 47 10.17 30.09 -11.05
CA ALA A 47 11.51 30.66 -11.09
C ALA A 47 12.60 29.65 -11.49
N LEU A 48 12.30 28.34 -11.38
CA LEU A 48 13.21 27.25 -11.76
C LEU A 48 12.99 26.80 -13.21
N TRP A 49 11.94 27.29 -13.87
CA TRP A 49 11.68 26.96 -15.26
C TRP A 49 12.64 27.75 -16.13
N PRO A 50 13.33 27.13 -17.09
CA PRO A 50 14.22 27.86 -17.98
C PRO A 50 13.40 28.91 -18.73
N VAL A 51 13.67 30.19 -18.46
CA VAL A 51 13.09 31.27 -19.24
C VAL A 51 13.69 31.15 -20.63
N ALA A 52 12.88 30.77 -21.62
CA ALA A 52 13.28 30.77 -23.01
C ALA A 52 13.44 32.21 -23.51
N HIS A 53 14.47 32.93 -23.06
CA HIS A 53 14.98 34.09 -23.77
C HIS A 53 15.90 33.59 -24.87
N SER A 54 15.36 33.57 -26.09
CA SER A 54 16.12 33.45 -27.32
C SER A 54 17.16 34.58 -27.41
N SER A 55 18.42 34.31 -27.06
CA SER A 55 19.54 35.10 -27.57
C SER A 55 20.83 34.29 -27.51
N SER A 56 21.31 33.96 -28.71
CA SER A 56 22.65 33.46 -29.02
C SER A 56 23.73 34.26 -28.32
N GLY A 57 24.65 33.62 -27.58
CA GLY A 57 25.84 34.29 -27.06
C GLY A 57 26.51 33.60 -25.87
N ASP A 58 27.65 32.99 -26.18
CA ASP A 58 28.82 32.76 -25.31
C ASP A 58 28.79 31.65 -24.25
N ALA A 59 29.84 30.82 -24.32
CA ALA A 59 30.16 29.77 -23.39
C ALA A 59 30.88 30.40 -22.19
N SER A 60 30.21 30.46 -21.05
CA SER A 60 30.89 30.59 -19.77
C SER A 60 30.14 29.80 -18.71
N ASP A 61 30.82 28.74 -18.29
CA ASP A 61 30.78 28.09 -16.99
C ASP A 61 29.79 28.70 -15.99
N SER A 62 28.56 28.16 -15.98
CA SER A 62 27.66 28.28 -14.84
C SER A 62 27.44 26.90 -14.24
N SER A 63 28.52 26.29 -13.77
CA SER A 63 28.50 25.11 -12.89
C SER A 63 27.99 25.46 -11.47
N HIS A 64 26.89 26.21 -11.39
CA HIS A 64 26.11 26.43 -10.18
C HIS A 64 24.68 25.96 -10.43
N HIS A 65 24.55 24.65 -10.64
CA HIS A 65 23.28 23.96 -10.61
C HIS A 65 22.78 23.90 -9.16
N SER A 66 22.01 24.92 -8.75
CA SER A 66 20.91 24.81 -7.80
C SER A 66 21.17 23.93 -6.56
N GLU A 67 22.23 24.22 -5.81
CA GLU A 67 22.68 23.39 -4.68
C GLU A 67 21.69 23.39 -3.49
N MET A 68 20.78 24.38 -3.41
CA MET A 68 19.88 24.55 -2.26
C MET A 68 18.60 23.68 -2.32
N GLY A 69 18.20 23.19 -3.50
CA GLY A 69 17.00 22.35 -3.68
C GLY A 69 17.29 20.85 -3.76
N SER A 70 18.49 20.49 -4.22
CA SER A 70 18.86 19.07 -4.44
C SER A 70 19.07 18.28 -3.14
N GLY A 71 19.34 18.95 -2.02
CA GLY A 71 19.65 18.29 -0.75
C GLY A 71 18.49 17.50 -0.18
N ALA A 72 17.29 18.11 -0.12
CA ALA A 72 16.10 17.47 0.44
C ALA A 72 15.62 16.28 -0.41
N LEU A 73 15.63 16.43 -1.74
CA LEU A 73 15.28 15.36 -2.66
C LEU A 73 16.25 14.18 -2.57
N GLU A 74 17.55 14.44 -2.57
CA GLU A 74 18.56 13.38 -2.45
C GLU A 74 18.55 12.71 -1.07
N GLU A 75 18.27 13.47 -0.01
CA GLU A 75 18.11 12.92 1.34
C GLU A 75 16.87 12.01 1.45
N ALA A 76 15.73 12.43 0.88
CA ALA A 76 14.53 11.61 0.82
C ALA A 76 14.74 10.33 0.00
N ARG A 77 15.49 10.42 -1.11
CA ARG A 77 15.93 9.25 -1.90
C ARG A 77 16.81 8.30 -1.10
N LEU A 78 17.77 8.83 -0.33
CA LEU A 78 18.62 8.03 0.56
C LEU A 78 17.80 7.31 1.63
N ARG A 79 16.89 8.00 2.31
CA ARG A 79 15.98 7.40 3.31
C ARG A 79 15.11 6.30 2.70
N TYR A 80 14.52 6.55 1.53
CA TYR A 80 13.71 5.57 0.82
C TYR A 80 14.51 4.30 0.50
N LYS A 81 15.72 4.45 -0.05
CA LYS A 81 16.60 3.32 -0.37
C LYS A 81 17.00 2.52 0.88
N SER A 82 17.35 3.23 1.95
CA SER A 82 17.73 2.62 3.23
C SER A 82 16.58 1.83 3.84
N SER A 83 15.39 2.45 3.95
CA SER A 83 14.21 1.80 4.52
C SER A 83 13.78 0.56 3.73
N ILE A 84 13.83 0.64 2.40
CA ILE A 84 13.56 -0.51 1.54
C ILE A 84 14.58 -1.65 1.73
N ALA A 85 15.87 -1.33 1.91
CA ALA A 85 16.88 -2.34 2.16
C ALA A 85 16.59 -3.09 3.47
N SER A 86 16.23 -2.36 4.52
CA SER A 86 15.82 -2.94 5.81
C SER A 86 14.54 -3.77 5.68
N LEU A 87 13.53 -3.27 4.98
CA LEU A 87 12.28 -4.00 4.73
C LEU A 87 12.51 -5.31 3.98
N ARG A 88 13.36 -5.30 2.95
CA ARG A 88 13.74 -6.52 2.20
C ARG A 88 14.50 -7.52 3.06
N SER A 89 15.37 -7.04 3.95
CA SER A 89 16.06 -7.89 4.92
C SER A 89 15.07 -8.62 5.83
N ILE A 90 14.09 -7.90 6.38
CA ILE A 90 13.06 -8.48 7.25
C ILE A 90 12.17 -9.47 6.53
N ILE A 91 11.68 -9.13 5.33
CA ILE A 91 10.86 -10.04 4.51
C ILE A 91 11.63 -11.34 4.22
N SER A 92 12.96 -11.25 4.03
CA SER A 92 13.81 -12.43 3.84
C SER A 92 14.06 -13.21 5.13
N ALA A 93 14.08 -12.54 6.28
CA ALA A 93 14.30 -13.15 7.59
C ALA A 93 13.06 -13.87 8.16
N ILE A 94 11.84 -13.37 7.88
CA ILE A 94 10.58 -13.94 8.41
C ILE A 94 10.42 -15.44 8.06
N PRO A 95 10.58 -15.90 6.80
CA PRO A 95 10.49 -17.33 6.46
C PRO A 95 11.52 -18.19 7.19
N ASN A 96 12.72 -17.66 7.42
CA ASN A 96 13.80 -18.36 8.09
C ASN A 96 13.57 -18.45 9.61
N SER A 97 13.00 -17.40 10.23
CA SER A 97 12.60 -17.43 11.64
C SER A 97 11.53 -18.48 11.93
N ARG A 98 10.61 -18.72 10.98
CA ARG A 98 9.55 -19.73 11.10
C ARG A 98 10.09 -21.16 11.00
N LYS A 99 11.11 -21.39 10.14
CA LYS A 99 11.83 -22.66 10.06
C LYS A 99 12.69 -22.91 11.30
N ALA A 100 13.27 -21.85 11.88
CA ALA A 100 14.05 -21.96 13.10
C ALA A 100 13.20 -22.35 14.33
N LYS A 101 11.98 -21.81 14.41
CA LYS A 101 11.02 -22.17 15.47
C LYS A 101 10.53 -23.64 15.39
N ALA A 102 10.68 -24.32 14.23
CA ALA A 102 10.29 -25.72 14.08
C ALA A 102 11.33 -26.72 14.65
N TYR A 103 12.60 -26.32 14.82
CA TYR A 103 13.60 -27.18 15.46
C TYR A 103 13.64 -27.03 17.00
N GLU A 104 13.04 -25.96 17.55
CA GLU A 104 13.01 -25.63 18.98
C GLU A 104 11.64 -25.88 19.66
N ALA A 105 10.54 -25.96 18.89
CA ALA A 105 9.19 -26.18 19.42
C ALA A 105 8.90 -27.63 19.90
N GLY A 106 9.91 -28.30 20.46
CA GLY A 106 9.75 -29.59 21.15
C GLY A 106 9.30 -29.46 22.60
N PHE A 107 9.40 -28.28 23.23
CA PHE A 107 9.09 -28.12 24.65
C PHE A 107 8.40 -26.79 24.97
N THR A 108 7.27 -26.90 25.67
CA THR A 108 6.55 -25.86 26.44
C THR A 108 5.55 -24.95 25.71
N ASN A 109 4.30 -25.44 25.67
CA ASN A 109 3.11 -24.77 26.21
C ASN A 109 2.87 -23.29 25.85
N GLY A 110 2.20 -23.04 24.73
CA GLY A 110 1.67 -21.72 24.34
C GLY A 110 0.32 -21.84 23.63
N SER A 111 -0.65 -22.51 24.25
CA SER A 111 -1.97 -22.80 23.67
C SER A 111 -3.09 -21.99 24.33
N SER A 112 -2.94 -20.66 24.51
CA SER A 112 -4.01 -19.90 25.18
C SER A 112 -4.36 -18.50 24.67
N GLU A 113 -3.72 -17.97 23.61
CA GLU A 113 -4.04 -16.62 23.10
C GLU A 113 -4.63 -16.60 21.67
N SER A 114 -4.75 -17.76 21.01
CA SER A 114 -5.18 -17.86 19.59
C SER A 114 -6.69 -18.04 19.38
N HIS A 115 -7.48 -18.31 20.42
CA HIS A 115 -8.88 -18.76 20.24
C HIS A 115 -9.88 -17.61 20.13
N ALA A 116 -9.62 -16.46 20.78
CA ALA A 116 -10.52 -15.31 20.76
C ALA A 116 -10.55 -14.62 19.38
N ASP A 117 -9.37 -14.35 18.82
CA ASP A 117 -9.22 -13.73 17.50
C ASP A 117 -9.73 -14.66 16.38
N GLN A 118 -9.55 -15.98 16.52
CA GLN A 118 -10.05 -16.96 15.54
C GLN A 118 -11.58 -16.98 15.47
N ALA A 119 -12.27 -16.84 16.62
CA ALA A 119 -13.73 -16.80 16.66
C ALA A 119 -14.30 -15.48 16.10
N GLU A 120 -13.59 -14.36 16.29
CA GLU A 120 -13.98 -13.08 15.68
C GLU A 120 -13.84 -13.10 14.15
N ILE A 121 -12.76 -13.70 13.64
CA ILE A 121 -12.53 -13.88 12.21
C ILE A 121 -13.66 -14.72 11.59
N GLU A 122 -14.04 -15.83 12.22
CA GLU A 122 -15.14 -16.69 11.75
C GLU A 122 -16.48 -15.93 11.68
N LYS A 123 -16.79 -15.12 12.69
CA LYS A 123 -18.00 -14.28 12.71
C LYS A 123 -17.99 -13.21 11.62
N LEU A 124 -16.84 -12.58 11.37
CA LEU A 124 -16.70 -11.60 10.30
C LEU A 124 -16.85 -12.24 8.92
N GLU A 125 -16.31 -13.44 8.74
CA GLU A 125 -16.47 -14.22 7.51
C GLU A 125 -17.94 -14.59 7.27
N GLU A 126 -18.65 -15.08 8.30
CA GLU A 126 -20.08 -15.37 8.23
C GLU A 126 -20.87 -14.11 7.81
N LYS A 127 -20.60 -12.96 8.45
CA LYS A 127 -21.26 -11.69 8.11
C LYS A 127 -20.98 -11.29 6.66
N ALA A 128 -19.76 -11.48 6.18
CA ALA A 128 -19.41 -11.21 4.78
C ALA A 128 -20.16 -12.13 3.81
N THR A 129 -20.33 -13.42 4.13
CA THR A 129 -21.13 -14.33 3.29
C THR A 129 -22.60 -13.95 3.25
N SER A 130 -23.17 -13.55 4.39
CA SER A 130 -24.55 -13.09 4.49
C SER A 130 -24.79 -11.83 3.65
N LEU A 131 -23.92 -10.83 3.76
CA LEU A 131 -23.99 -9.61 2.95
C LEU A 131 -23.87 -9.90 1.46
N ARG A 132 -22.95 -10.78 1.03
CA ARG A 132 -22.85 -11.20 -0.38
C ARG A 132 -24.15 -11.83 -0.89
N LYS A 133 -24.79 -12.66 -0.07
CA LYS A 133 -26.09 -13.27 -0.42
C LYS A 133 -27.21 -12.23 -0.53
N GLU A 134 -27.24 -11.26 0.37
CA GLU A 134 -28.24 -10.18 0.33
C GLU A 134 -28.07 -9.29 -0.91
N VAL A 135 -26.83 -8.92 -1.25
CA VAL A 135 -26.52 -8.16 -2.47
C VAL A 135 -26.99 -8.91 -3.71
N ALA A 136 -26.70 -10.21 -3.81
CA ALA A 136 -27.16 -11.03 -4.91
C ALA A 136 -28.71 -11.10 -5.00
N ASN A 137 -29.39 -11.20 -3.84
CA ASN A 137 -30.84 -11.22 -3.79
C ASN A 137 -31.47 -9.88 -4.21
N LYS A 138 -30.94 -8.76 -3.70
CA LYS A 138 -31.36 -7.40 -4.09
C LYS A 138 -31.14 -7.15 -5.58
N HIS A 139 -30.00 -7.60 -6.13
CA HIS A 139 -29.73 -7.52 -7.56
C HIS A 139 -30.76 -8.30 -8.40
N LYS A 140 -31.11 -9.51 -7.97
CA LYS A 140 -32.16 -10.32 -8.63
C LYS A 140 -33.51 -9.60 -8.61
N HIS A 141 -33.89 -8.99 -7.49
CA HIS A 141 -35.15 -8.25 -7.39
C HIS A 141 -35.18 -7.02 -8.30
N LEU A 142 -34.10 -6.24 -8.35
CA LEU A 142 -33.97 -5.11 -9.26
C LEU A 142 -34.12 -5.53 -10.72
N LYS A 143 -33.54 -6.66 -11.12
CA LYS A 143 -33.66 -7.19 -12.48
C LYS A 143 -35.13 -7.46 -12.85
N ILE A 144 -35.88 -8.07 -11.93
CA ILE A 144 -37.33 -8.32 -12.12
C ILE A 144 -38.09 -7.00 -12.30
N LEU A 145 -37.84 -6.01 -11.44
CA LEU A 145 -38.50 -4.69 -11.55
C LEU A 145 -38.17 -3.99 -12.87
N ILE A 146 -36.91 -4.06 -13.31
CA ILE A 146 -36.48 -3.50 -14.59
C ILE A 146 -37.19 -4.19 -15.75
N ASP A 147 -37.31 -5.51 -15.72
CA ASP A 147 -37.99 -6.28 -16.77
C ASP A 147 -39.50 -5.98 -16.79
N GLN A 148 -40.13 -5.85 -15.61
CA GLN A 148 -41.52 -5.41 -15.50
C GLN A 148 -41.73 -4.01 -16.08
N LEU A 149 -40.85 -3.04 -15.77
CA LEU A 149 -40.93 -1.69 -16.31
C LEU A 149 -40.77 -1.69 -17.84
N ARG A 150 -39.83 -2.47 -18.37
CA ARG A 150 -39.62 -2.61 -19.82
C ARG A 150 -40.85 -3.17 -20.53
N ASN A 151 -41.52 -4.15 -19.94
CA ASN A 151 -42.77 -4.69 -20.49
C ASN A 151 -43.86 -3.62 -20.53
N ILE A 152 -44.05 -2.88 -19.42
CA ILE A 152 -45.04 -1.80 -19.37
C ILE A 152 -44.74 -0.72 -20.42
N ILE A 153 -43.48 -0.31 -20.57
CA ILE A 153 -43.08 0.67 -21.60
C ILE A 153 -43.42 0.14 -23.00
N THR A 154 -43.16 -1.15 -23.25
CA THR A 154 -43.47 -1.80 -24.53
C THR A 154 -44.96 -1.78 -24.79
N ASP A 155 -45.77 -2.19 -23.80
CA ASP A 155 -47.23 -2.18 -23.89
C ASP A 155 -47.74 -0.76 -24.18
N VAL A 156 -47.34 0.24 -23.38
CA VAL A 156 -47.70 1.66 -23.60
C VAL A 156 -47.33 2.14 -25.00
N SER A 157 -46.17 1.75 -25.50
CA SER A 157 -45.72 2.12 -26.86
C SER A 157 -46.64 1.55 -27.93
N THR A 158 -47.24 0.37 -27.73
CA THR A 158 -48.23 -0.20 -28.68
C THR A 158 -49.53 0.62 -28.74
N TRP A 159 -49.94 1.25 -27.62
CA TRP A 159 -51.13 2.12 -27.57
C TRP A 159 -50.87 3.52 -28.15
N GLN A 160 -49.61 3.94 -28.22
CA GLN A 160 -49.21 5.25 -28.76
C GLN A 160 -48.91 5.23 -30.27
N SER A 161 -48.98 4.07 -30.93
CA SER A 161 -48.86 4.02 -32.39
C SER A 161 -50.06 4.76 -33.01
N PRO A 162 -49.84 5.80 -33.85
CA PRO A 162 -50.95 6.51 -34.47
C PRO A 162 -51.78 5.55 -35.30
N CYS A 163 -53.07 5.41 -35.00
CA CYS A 163 -54.01 4.84 -35.97
C CYS A 163 -53.97 5.76 -37.19
N SER A 164 -53.28 5.35 -38.25
CA SER A 164 -53.37 6.05 -39.53
C SER A 164 -54.81 5.98 -40.00
N VAL A 165 -55.49 7.13 -40.03
CA VAL A 165 -56.77 7.34 -40.73
C VAL A 165 -56.52 7.59 -42.20
#